data_AF-A0A9N9Q199-F1
#
_entry.id   AF-A0A9N9Q199-F1
#
_cell.length_a   1.000
_cell.length_b   1.000
_cell.length_c   1.000
_cell.angle_alpha   90.00
_cell.angle_beta   90.00
_cell.angle_gamma   90.00
#
_symmetry.space_group_name_H-M   'P 1'
#
loop_
_entity.id
_entity.type
_entity.pdbx_description
1 polymer ?
#
loop_
_entity_poly.entity_id
_entity_poly.type
_entity_poly.pdbx_seq_one_letter_code
_entity_poly.pdbx_strand_id
1 'polypeptide(L)'
;MSIAWQIGRSIALSRALKQDPISSLLSSENGILIFSGKIISVTRMVGEGFTRGNVILESFSEEASNSTKRTLVIDFENENLSAILKGKEEEDDEVLASCPDLITILDKANGAPLGISDYKYGLRVNVIALRAPPVWTTERGLEMGGPRAFGLDFDYKPVVDADIEYIPPKSVWDLFSEE
;
A
#
# COMPACT_ATOMS: atom_id res chain seq x y z
N MET A 1 12.47 0.52 -13.13
CA MET A 1 12.61 -0.89 -13.60
C MET A 1 13.34 -1.76 -12.59
N SER A 2 14.44 -1.33 -11.95
CA SER A 2 15.15 -2.14 -10.95
C SER A 2 14.30 -2.50 -9.71
N ILE A 3 13.53 -1.57 -9.14
CA ILE A 3 12.63 -1.82 -8.00
C ILE A 3 11.62 -2.93 -8.30
N ALA A 4 10.90 -2.82 -9.41
CA ALA A 4 9.88 -3.81 -9.78
C ALA A 4 10.48 -5.23 -9.92
N TRP A 5 11.72 -5.31 -10.42
CA TRP A 5 12.45 -6.57 -10.47
C TRP A 5 12.88 -7.07 -9.08
N GLN A 6 13.37 -6.18 -8.20
CA GLN A 6 13.76 -6.54 -6.82
C GLN A 6 12.55 -7.04 -6.02
N ILE A 7 11.43 -6.34 -6.08
CA ILE A 7 10.15 -6.76 -5.48
C ILE A 7 9.74 -8.13 -6.01
N GLY A 8 9.71 -8.30 -7.34
CA GLY A 8 9.34 -9.57 -7.96
C GLY A 8 10.26 -10.72 -7.57
N ARG A 9 11.58 -10.47 -7.51
CA ARG A 9 12.59 -11.43 -7.09
C ARG A 9 12.43 -11.81 -5.61
N SER A 10 12.22 -10.83 -4.72
CA SER A 10 12.01 -11.04 -3.29
C SER A 10 10.82 -11.98 -3.07
N ILE A 11 9.67 -11.67 -3.67
CA ILE A 11 8.46 -12.51 -3.60
C ILE A 11 8.72 -13.91 -4.16
N ALA A 12 9.39 -14.03 -5.31
CA ALA A 12 9.68 -15.32 -5.93
C ALA A 12 10.60 -16.19 -5.05
N LEU A 13 11.64 -15.60 -4.46
CA LEU A 13 12.58 -16.29 -3.58
C LEU A 13 11.91 -16.73 -2.28
N SER A 14 11.14 -15.87 -1.62
CA SER A 14 10.43 -16.24 -0.38
C SER A 14 9.47 -17.40 -0.62
N ARG A 15 8.79 -17.43 -1.78
CA ARG A 15 7.94 -18.56 -2.17
C ARG A 15 8.73 -19.84 -2.37
N ALA A 16 9.88 -19.77 -3.06
CA ALA A 16 10.75 -20.93 -3.27
C ALA A 16 11.30 -21.49 -1.94
N LEU A 17 11.63 -20.59 -1.00
CA LEU A 17 12.19 -20.93 0.31
C LEU A 17 11.13 -21.20 1.39
N LYS A 18 9.83 -21.14 1.05
CA LYS A 18 8.70 -21.28 2.00
C LYS A 18 8.78 -20.31 3.19
N GLN A 19 9.34 -19.13 2.95
CA GLN A 19 9.38 -18.03 3.90
C GLN A 19 8.18 -17.12 3.69
N ASP A 20 7.86 -16.32 4.70
CA ASP A 20 6.81 -15.31 4.55
C ASP A 20 7.26 -14.22 3.56
N PRO A 21 6.58 -14.07 2.41
CA PRO A 21 6.96 -13.10 1.38
C PRO A 21 6.82 -11.66 1.86
N ILE A 22 5.94 -11.40 2.83
CA ILE A 22 5.66 -10.05 3.31
C ILE A 22 6.81 -9.54 4.16
N SER A 23 7.22 -10.30 5.19
CA SER A 23 8.39 -9.95 6.00
C SER A 23 9.67 -9.77 5.18
N SER A 24 9.85 -10.59 4.15
CA SER A 24 10.99 -10.49 3.21
C SER A 24 10.95 -9.19 2.40
N LEU A 25 9.77 -8.82 1.89
CA LEU A 25 9.55 -7.60 1.12
C LEU A 25 9.73 -6.32 1.96
N LEU A 26 9.16 -6.31 3.18
CA LEU A 26 9.30 -5.19 4.11
C LEU A 26 10.77 -4.95 4.47
N SER A 27 11.55 -6.04 4.64
CA SER A 27 12.97 -5.97 4.93
C SER A 27 13.81 -5.47 3.76
N SER A 28 13.41 -5.75 2.52
CA SER A 28 14.22 -5.41 1.33
C SER A 28 13.96 -4.00 0.79
N GLU A 29 12.73 -3.50 0.89
CA GLU A 29 12.30 -2.25 0.22
C GLU A 29 11.88 -1.14 1.20
N ASN A 30 12.14 -1.31 2.51
CA ASN A 30 11.71 -0.38 3.56
C ASN A 30 10.21 -0.03 3.50
N GLY A 31 9.40 -1.00 3.07
CA GLY A 31 7.95 -0.88 3.09
C GLY A 31 7.41 -1.03 4.51
N ILE A 32 6.25 -0.44 4.78
CA ILE A 32 5.56 -0.53 6.06
C ILE A 32 4.27 -1.32 5.86
N LEU A 33 4.02 -2.32 6.70
CA LEU A 33 2.72 -2.98 6.76
C LEU A 33 1.75 -2.08 7.51
N ILE A 34 0.88 -1.39 6.78
CA ILE A 34 -0.09 -0.45 7.37
C ILE A 34 -1.40 -1.13 7.77
N PHE A 35 -1.75 -2.27 7.16
CA PHE A 35 -2.97 -2.99 7.51
C PHE A 35 -2.94 -4.47 7.10
N SER A 36 -3.65 -5.31 7.86
CA SER A 36 -3.90 -6.72 7.49
C SER A 36 -5.36 -7.06 7.73
N GLY A 37 -6.04 -7.59 6.70
CA GLY A 37 -7.47 -7.82 6.79
C GLY A 37 -8.09 -8.56 5.62
N LYS A 38 -9.41 -8.53 5.57
CA LYS A 38 -10.23 -9.13 4.51
C LYS A 38 -11.00 -8.05 3.77
N ILE A 39 -11.04 -8.13 2.44
CA ILE A 39 -11.90 -7.26 1.63
C ILE A 39 -13.37 -7.60 1.90
N ILE A 40 -14.12 -6.61 2.38
CA ILE A 40 -15.56 -6.73 2.69
C ILE A 40 -16.46 -5.99 1.71
N SER A 41 -15.92 -5.07 0.92
CA SER A 41 -16.66 -4.40 -0.15
C SER A 41 -15.71 -3.88 -1.21
N VAL A 42 -16.16 -3.86 -2.47
CA VAL A 42 -15.46 -3.25 -3.59
C VAL A 42 -16.49 -2.50 -4.41
N THR A 43 -16.34 -1.18 -4.50
CA THR A 43 -17.17 -0.32 -5.36
C THR A 43 -16.32 0.15 -6.53
N ARG A 44 -16.83 -0.02 -7.75
CA ARG A 44 -16.17 0.45 -8.98
C ARG A 44 -17.16 1.25 -9.80
N MET A 45 -16.74 2.44 -10.21
CA MET A 45 -17.42 3.29 -11.15
C MET A 45 -16.49 3.49 -12.34
N VAL A 46 -16.87 2.94 -13.48
CA VAL A 46 -16.14 3.13 -14.73
C VAL A 46 -16.76 4.31 -15.45
N GLY A 47 -16.02 5.40 -15.59
CA GLY A 47 -16.47 6.63 -16.24
C GLY A 47 -15.30 7.34 -16.92
N GLU A 48 -15.55 7.89 -18.12
CA GLU A 48 -14.58 8.71 -18.88
C GLU A 48 -13.17 8.10 -19.06
N GLY A 49 -13.06 6.77 -19.09
CA GLY A 49 -11.79 6.06 -19.28
C GLY A 49 -10.99 5.77 -18.00
N PHE A 50 -11.51 6.14 -16.83
CA PHE A 50 -10.91 5.86 -15.53
C PHE A 50 -11.81 4.92 -14.70
N THR A 51 -11.19 4.02 -13.93
CA THR A 51 -11.92 3.18 -12.97
C THR A 51 -11.78 3.80 -11.59
N ARG A 52 -12.73 4.64 -11.18
CA ARG A 52 -12.74 5.22 -9.83
C ARG A 52 -13.50 4.33 -8.87
N GLY A 53 -13.08 4.28 -7.62
CA GLY A 53 -13.78 3.45 -6.66
C GLY A 53 -13.13 3.43 -5.30
N ASN A 54 -13.66 2.55 -4.46
CA ASN A 54 -13.07 2.28 -3.17
C ASN A 54 -13.15 0.78 -2.83
N VAL A 55 -12.19 0.33 -2.04
CA VAL A 55 -12.19 -0.99 -1.43
C VAL A 55 -12.20 -0.83 0.07
N ILE A 56 -13.09 -1.58 0.72
CA ILE A 56 -13.25 -1.57 2.17
C ILE A 56 -12.70 -2.88 2.72
N LEU A 57 -11.80 -2.78 3.67
CA LEU A 57 -11.16 -3.89 4.35
C LEU A 57 -11.53 -3.89 5.83
N GLU A 58 -11.73 -5.08 6.38
CA GLU A 58 -11.95 -5.30 7.80
C GLU A 58 -10.74 -6.05 8.39
N SER A 59 -10.23 -5.60 9.53
CA SER A 59 -9.10 -6.26 10.20
C SER A 59 -9.46 -7.69 10.60
N PHE A 60 -8.46 -8.57 10.68
CA PHE A 60 -8.69 -9.86 11.32
C PHE A 60 -9.04 -9.66 12.79
N SER A 61 -9.95 -10.49 13.32
CA SER A 61 -10.21 -10.53 14.76
C SER A 61 -8.97 -11.09 15.43
N GLU A 62 -8.34 -10.35 16.34
CA GLU A 62 -7.37 -10.97 17.24
C GLU A 62 -8.14 -11.85 18.22
N GLU A 63 -7.76 -13.12 18.33
CA GLU A 63 -8.44 -14.13 19.17
C GLU A 63 -8.22 -13.89 20.68
N ALA A 64 -7.52 -12.81 21.05
CA ALA A 64 -7.28 -12.40 22.42
C ALA A 64 -7.64 -10.93 22.62
N SER A 65 -8.61 -10.69 23.51
CA SER A 65 -9.12 -9.38 23.96
C SER A 65 -10.03 -8.67 22.95
N ASN A 66 -11.26 -8.35 23.40
CA ASN A 66 -12.24 -7.29 23.05
C ASN A 66 -11.83 -6.17 22.06
N SER A 67 -11.08 -6.49 21.00
CA SER A 67 -10.62 -5.56 19.99
C SER A 67 -11.74 -5.42 18.97
N THR A 68 -12.43 -4.26 19.00
CA THR A 68 -13.35 -3.89 17.92
C THR A 68 -12.59 -3.96 16.60
N LYS A 69 -13.14 -4.69 15.63
CA LYS A 69 -12.58 -4.77 14.29
C LYS A 69 -12.40 -3.35 13.73
N ARG A 70 -11.26 -3.10 13.11
CA ARG A 70 -10.98 -1.82 12.45
C ARG A 70 -11.32 -1.92 10.97
N THR A 71 -11.74 -0.81 10.38
CA THR A 71 -12.10 -0.72 8.97
C THR A 71 -11.13 0.21 8.26
N LEU A 72 -10.51 -0.28 7.19
CA LEU A 72 -9.69 0.52 6.29
C LEU A 72 -10.46 0.76 4.99
N VAL A 73 -10.51 2.01 4.55
CA VAL A 73 -11.02 2.38 3.23
C VAL A 73 -9.85 2.81 2.37
N ILE A 74 -9.72 2.22 1.20
CA ILE A 74 -8.74 2.61 0.20
C ILE A 74 -9.49 3.17 -1.00
N ASP A 75 -9.28 4.45 -1.30
CA ASP A 75 -9.79 5.08 -2.50
C ASP A 75 -8.80 4.85 -3.65
N PHE A 76 -9.30 4.54 -4.84
CA PHE A 76 -8.47 4.25 -5.99
C PHE A 76 -9.04 4.83 -7.29
N GLU A 77 -8.14 5.08 -8.24
CA GLU A 77 -8.47 5.31 -9.64
C GLU A 77 -7.74 4.28 -10.52
N ASN A 78 -6.69 4.70 -11.23
CA ASN A 78 -5.77 3.79 -11.89
C ASN A 78 -4.75 3.19 -10.92
N GLU A 79 -4.57 3.82 -9.76
CA GLU A 79 -3.70 3.41 -8.65
C GLU A 79 -4.43 3.65 -7.32
N ASN A 80 -3.94 3.04 -6.22
CA ASN A 80 -4.44 3.32 -4.88
C ASN A 80 -3.97 4.72 -4.43
N LEU A 81 -4.91 5.59 -4.08
CA LEU A 81 -4.65 7.01 -3.79
C LEU A 81 -4.55 7.32 -2.30
N SER A 82 -5.34 6.66 -1.48
CA SER A 82 -5.42 6.90 -0.03
C SER A 82 -5.67 5.59 0.70
N ALA A 83 -5.20 5.50 1.94
CA ALA A 83 -5.54 4.45 2.88
C ALA A 83 -5.98 5.12 4.18
N ILE A 84 -7.29 5.12 4.42
CA ILE A 84 -7.94 5.84 5.52
C ILE A 84 -8.51 4.81 6.51
N LEU A 85 -7.96 4.79 7.72
CA LEU A 85 -8.46 4.01 8.82
C LEU A 85 -9.65 4.74 9.43
N LYS A 86 -10.81 4.09 9.45
CA LYS A 86 -12.02 4.66 10.04
C LYS A 86 -11.89 4.71 11.55
N GLY A 87 -12.13 5.89 12.12
CA GLY A 87 -12.19 6.09 13.56
C GLY A 87 -13.34 5.29 14.19
N LYS A 88 -13.23 5.00 15.49
CA LYS A 88 -14.34 4.41 16.24
C LYS A 88 -15.22 5.50 16.80
N GLU A 89 -16.52 5.42 16.54
CA GLU A 89 -17.55 6.30 17.12
C GLU A 89 -17.23 7.80 16.95
N GLU A 90 -16.65 8.43 17.97
CA GLU A 90 -16.32 9.86 18.04
C GLU A 90 -14.86 10.19 17.64
N GLU A 91 -14.05 9.19 17.28
CA GLU A 91 -12.69 9.41 16.79
C GLU A 91 -12.69 9.82 15.31
N ASP A 92 -11.81 10.77 14.97
CA ASP A 92 -11.57 11.17 13.59
C ASP A 92 -10.93 10.03 12.77
N ASP A 93 -11.17 10.06 11.46
CA ASP A 93 -10.51 9.16 10.51
C ASP A 93 -8.99 9.45 10.44
N GLU A 94 -8.19 8.39 10.42
CA GLU A 94 -6.73 8.47 10.35
C GLU A 94 -6.23 8.11 8.94
N VAL A 95 -5.49 9.02 8.30
CA VAL A 95 -4.84 8.74 7.02
C VAL A 95 -3.53 8.00 7.28
N LEU A 96 -3.49 6.70 7.01
CA LEU A 96 -2.30 5.86 7.18
C LEU A 96 -1.29 6.07 6.04
N ALA A 97 -1.77 6.28 4.82
CA ALA A 97 -0.95 6.52 3.64
C ALA A 97 -1.74 7.27 2.57
N SER A 98 -1.05 8.02 1.73
CA SER A 98 -1.66 8.69 0.57
C SER A 98 -0.64 8.93 -0.53
N CYS A 99 -1.10 9.12 -1.75
CA CYS A 99 -0.26 9.56 -2.86
C CYS A 99 0.54 10.83 -2.48
N PRO A 100 1.82 10.95 -2.87
CA PRO A 100 2.54 10.09 -3.81
C PRO A 100 3.15 8.79 -3.24
N ASP A 101 2.91 8.44 -1.97
CA ASP A 101 3.39 7.16 -1.44
C ASP A 101 2.71 5.99 -2.17
N LEU A 102 3.47 4.92 -2.41
CA LEU A 102 2.97 3.76 -3.14
C LEU A 102 2.21 2.84 -2.19
N ILE A 103 0.89 2.76 -2.35
CA ILE A 103 0.02 1.86 -1.58
C ILE A 103 -0.20 0.58 -2.40
N THR A 104 0.24 -0.57 -1.86
CA THR A 104 0.14 -1.86 -2.54
C THR A 104 -0.66 -2.85 -1.69
N ILE A 105 -1.61 -3.53 -2.32
CA ILE A 105 -2.37 -4.63 -1.71
C ILE A 105 -1.79 -5.96 -2.17
N LEU A 106 -1.41 -6.80 -1.22
CA LEU A 106 -0.79 -8.10 -1.43
C LEU A 106 -1.71 -9.21 -0.93
N ASP A 107 -1.85 -10.30 -1.70
CA ASP A 107 -2.52 -11.50 -1.23
C ASP A 107 -1.80 -12.08 0.00
N LYS A 108 -2.52 -12.34 1.08
CA LYS A 108 -1.94 -12.78 2.36
C LYS A 108 -1.34 -14.18 2.29
N ALA A 109 -1.83 -15.05 1.39
CA ALA A 109 -1.41 -16.44 1.32
C ALA A 109 -0.10 -16.60 0.52
N ASN A 110 0.12 -15.79 -0.52
CA ASN A 110 1.25 -15.96 -1.43
C ASN A 110 2.09 -14.69 -1.69
N GLY A 111 1.69 -13.54 -1.14
CA GLY A 111 2.39 -12.27 -1.28
C GLY A 111 2.29 -11.63 -2.67
N ALA A 112 1.47 -12.17 -3.57
CA ALA A 112 1.32 -11.62 -4.92
C ALA A 112 0.60 -10.27 -4.87
N PRO A 113 1.09 -9.26 -5.61
CA PRO A 113 0.39 -7.97 -5.71
C PRO A 113 -0.93 -8.14 -6.44
N LEU A 114 -1.95 -7.45 -5.94
CA LEU A 114 -3.29 -7.40 -6.52
C LEU A 114 -3.46 -6.06 -7.25
N GLY A 115 -3.78 -6.13 -8.54
CA GLY A 115 -4.21 -4.95 -9.29
C GLY A 115 -5.64 -4.54 -8.91
N ILE A 116 -6.03 -3.31 -9.23
CA ILE A 116 -7.37 -2.79 -8.95
C ILE A 116 -8.47 -3.68 -9.56
N SER A 117 -8.22 -4.29 -10.73
CA SER A 117 -9.11 -5.26 -11.37
C SER A 117 -9.28 -6.56 -10.59
N ASP A 118 -8.30 -6.92 -9.76
CA ASP A 118 -8.25 -8.19 -9.02
C ASP A 118 -8.99 -8.12 -7.68
N TYR A 119 -9.29 -6.91 -7.19
CA TYR A 119 -10.00 -6.73 -5.92
C TYR A 119 -11.36 -7.43 -5.93
N LYS A 120 -11.56 -8.34 -4.98
CA LYS A 120 -12.76 -9.17 -4.87
C LYS A 120 -13.11 -9.35 -3.39
N TYR A 121 -14.41 -9.40 -3.13
CA TYR A 121 -14.92 -9.72 -1.79
C TYR A 121 -14.32 -11.03 -1.27
N GLY A 122 -13.94 -11.05 0.00
CA GLY A 122 -13.45 -12.24 0.69
C GLY A 122 -11.95 -12.50 0.57
N LEU A 123 -11.22 -11.77 -0.29
CA LEU A 123 -9.77 -11.88 -0.36
C LEU A 123 -9.15 -11.45 0.98
N ARG A 124 -8.19 -12.24 1.44
CA ARG A 124 -7.37 -11.96 2.62
C ARG A 124 -6.08 -11.31 2.15
N VAL A 125 -5.79 -10.12 2.66
CA VAL A 125 -4.74 -9.28 2.10
C VAL A 125 -3.92 -8.59 3.19
N ASN A 126 -2.73 -8.19 2.81
CA ASN A 126 -1.90 -7.25 3.54
C ASN A 126 -1.78 -5.98 2.70
N VAL A 127 -1.90 -4.83 3.34
CA VAL A 127 -1.72 -3.53 2.70
C VAL A 127 -0.39 -2.97 3.17
N ILE A 128 0.49 -2.70 2.23
CA ILE A 128 1.78 -2.10 2.49
C ILE A 128 1.83 -0.71 1.85
N ALA A 129 2.65 0.15 2.43
CA ALA A 129 2.98 1.45 1.87
C ALA A 129 4.50 1.58 1.71
N LEU A 130 4.93 2.17 0.60
CA LEU A 130 6.33 2.53 0.36
C LEU A 130 6.44 4.03 0.17
N ARG A 131 7.46 4.62 0.78
CA ARG A 131 7.68 6.06 0.76
C ARG A 131 7.98 6.55 -0.66
N ALA A 132 7.37 7.67 -1.02
CA ALA A 132 7.58 8.30 -2.31
C ALA A 132 9.03 8.79 -2.47
N PRO A 133 9.58 8.76 -3.70
CA PRO A 133 10.83 9.43 -4.00
C PRO A 133 10.76 10.94 -3.66
N PRO A 134 11.83 11.55 -3.13
CA PRO A 134 11.81 12.94 -2.66
C PRO A 134 11.37 13.98 -3.70
N VAL A 135 11.53 13.69 -5.00
CA VAL A 135 11.07 14.57 -6.07
C VAL A 135 9.55 14.78 -6.04
N TRP A 136 8.79 13.76 -5.62
CA TRP A 136 7.33 13.81 -5.56
C TRP A 136 6.80 14.46 -4.28
N THR A 137 7.64 14.59 -3.25
CA THR A 137 7.28 15.23 -1.98
C THR A 137 7.64 16.73 -1.96
N THR A 138 8.21 17.26 -3.05
CA THR A 138 8.37 18.71 -3.26
C THR A 138 7.01 19.37 -3.49
N GLU A 139 6.91 20.68 -3.25
CA GLU A 139 5.69 21.46 -3.53
C GLU A 139 5.16 21.20 -4.95
N ARG A 140 6.05 21.28 -5.96
CA ARG A 140 5.69 21.02 -7.35
C ARG A 140 5.30 19.56 -7.61
N GLY A 141 5.92 18.61 -6.91
CA GLY A 141 5.55 17.19 -6.97
C GLY A 141 4.15 16.94 -6.43
N LEU A 142 3.83 17.55 -5.29
CA LEU A 142 2.52 17.46 -4.63
C LEU A 142 1.41 18.16 -5.41
N GLU A 143 1.71 19.27 -6.10
CA GLU A 143 0.78 19.91 -7.04
C GLU A 143 0.36 18.98 -8.18
N MET A 144 1.26 18.07 -8.62
CA MET A 144 1.00 17.17 -9.75
C MET A 144 0.47 15.80 -9.34
N GLY A 145 0.93 15.27 -8.20
CA GLY A 145 0.69 13.88 -7.79
C GLY A 145 0.41 13.69 -6.30
N GLY A 146 0.13 14.76 -5.57
CA GLY A 146 -0.30 14.71 -4.18
C GLY A 146 -1.82 14.59 -4.03
N PRO A 147 -2.34 14.48 -2.79
CA PRO A 147 -3.74 14.16 -2.54
C PRO A 147 -4.71 15.19 -3.15
N ARG A 148 -4.39 16.49 -3.03
CA ARG A 148 -5.19 17.57 -3.59
C ARG A 148 -5.27 17.54 -5.13
N ALA A 149 -4.21 17.09 -5.81
CA ALA A 149 -4.20 16.94 -7.26
C ALA A 149 -5.20 15.89 -7.75
N PHE A 150 -5.49 14.90 -6.90
CA PHE A 150 -6.51 13.86 -7.13
C PHE A 150 -7.88 14.19 -6.50
N GLY A 151 -8.07 15.42 -5.98
CA GLY A 151 -9.34 15.86 -5.40
C GLY A 151 -9.60 15.37 -3.98
N LEU A 152 -8.59 14.90 -3.26
CA LEU A 152 -8.68 14.55 -1.84
C LEU A 152 -8.54 15.82 -0.97
N ASP A 153 -9.40 15.98 0.03
CA ASP A 153 -9.46 17.19 0.87
C ASP A 153 -8.56 17.12 2.12
N PHE A 154 -7.30 16.72 1.93
CA PHE A 154 -6.29 16.71 2.99
C PHE A 154 -4.88 16.91 2.42
N ASP A 155 -3.96 17.32 3.28
CA ASP A 155 -2.55 17.52 2.90
C ASP A 155 -1.76 16.21 2.99
N TYR A 156 -0.78 16.06 2.09
CA TYR A 156 0.12 14.91 2.12
C TYR A 156 0.89 14.84 3.43
N LYS A 157 0.85 13.66 4.05
CA LYS A 157 1.70 13.27 5.17
C LYS A 157 2.45 12.01 4.74
N PRO A 158 3.79 11.97 4.85
CA PRO A 158 4.55 10.75 4.59
C PRO A 158 4.04 9.60 5.45
N VAL A 159 4.02 8.39 4.88
CA VAL A 159 3.60 7.18 5.58
C VAL A 159 4.35 7.00 6.90
N VAL A 160 3.62 6.52 7.91
CA VAL A 160 3.94 6.50 9.34
C VAL A 160 5.22 5.70 9.65
N ASP A 161 6.37 6.34 9.47
CA ASP A 161 7.52 6.34 10.35
C ASP A 161 8.47 7.43 9.84
N ALA A 162 8.57 8.56 10.57
CA ALA A 162 9.39 9.69 10.14
C ALA A 162 10.88 9.34 10.00
N ASP A 163 11.30 8.24 10.65
CA ASP A 163 12.67 7.75 10.72
C ASP A 163 13.05 6.80 9.56
N ILE A 164 12.11 6.42 8.69
CA ILE A 164 12.43 5.65 7.48
C ILE A 164 12.88 6.61 6.38
N GLU A 165 14.19 6.71 6.20
CA GLU A 165 14.79 7.41 5.07
C GLU A 165 14.45 6.71 3.75
N TYR A 166 14.11 7.51 2.74
CA TYR A 166 14.02 7.01 1.37
C TYR A 166 15.40 6.54 0.94
N ILE A 167 15.53 5.25 0.64
CA ILE A 167 16.75 4.69 0.07
C ILE A 167 16.51 4.49 -1.43
N PRO A 168 17.30 5.13 -2.31
CA PRO A 168 17.18 4.88 -3.74
C PRO A 168 17.52 3.42 -4.02
N PRO A 169 16.77 2.76 -4.93
CA PRO A 169 17.03 1.38 -5.28
C PRO A 169 18.41 1.22 -5.91
N LYS A 170 19.10 0.13 -5.57
CA LYS A 170 20.30 -0.27 -6.31
C LYS A 170 19.93 -0.66 -7.74
N SER A 171 20.80 -0.33 -8.71
CA SER A 171 20.61 -0.82 -10.07
C SER A 171 20.75 -2.34 -10.11
N VAL A 172 20.01 -3.01 -11.00
CA VAL A 172 20.20 -4.46 -11.23
C VAL A 172 21.65 -4.75 -11.62
N TRP A 173 22.26 -3.86 -12.41
CA TRP A 173 23.67 -3.96 -12.79
C TRP A 173 24.60 -3.94 -11.58
N ASP A 174 24.38 -3.04 -10.62
CA ASP A 174 25.21 -2.92 -9.42
C ASP A 174 25.12 -4.19 -8.57
N LEU A 175 23.93 -4.80 -8.47
CA LEU A 175 23.71 -6.05 -7.73
C LEU A 175 24.48 -7.25 -8.30
N PHE A 176 24.64 -7.32 -9.64
CA PHE A 176 25.36 -8.40 -10.31
C PHE A 176 26.84 -8.08 -10.57
N SER A 177 27.28 -6.85 -10.31
CA SER A 177 28.70 -6.46 -10.41
C SER A 177 29.46 -6.70 -9.10
N GLU A 178 28.74 -6.98 -8.02
CA GLU A 178 29.27 -7.31 -6.68
C GLU A 178 29.38 -8.84 -6.42
N GLU A 179 29.03 -9.69 -7.40
CA GLU A 179 29.25 -11.16 -7.40
C GLU A 179 30.46 -11.58 -8.26
#